data_AF-A0A931HKM1-F1
#
_entry.id   AF-A0A931HKM1-F1
#
_cell.length_a   1.000
_cell.length_b   1.000
_cell.length_c   1.000
_cell.angle_alpha   90.00
_cell.angle_beta   90.00
_cell.angle_gamma   90.00
#
_symmetry.space_group_name_H-M   'P 1'
#
loop_
_entity.id
_entity.type
_entity.pdbx_description
1 polymer ?
#
loop_
_entity_poly.entity_id
_entity_poly.type
_entity_poly.pdbx_seq_one_letter_code
_entity_poly.pdbx_strand_id
1 'polypeptide(L)'
;MAAWTDEESRRLRELHEQGMSLRAIAEEMGRPQSTVSRWADRLNLSFDRSKTKKATEARVIDLKARKAVAAENALEILELSQAAILATLRGKKGWSTLIRGSEGREVEAQLDFIPSRDLREQTNAHTGQAAVLDKLTDTTTEHDNAKSMLGQLEAALIAAVHDEEEAGASGDPGQAVDLPEAGPLDCDSER
;
A
#
# COMPACT_ATOMS: atom_id res chain seq x y z
N MET A 1 13.32 28.39 22.84
CA MET A 1 14.05 27.09 22.84
C MET A 1 15.41 27.35 23.46
N ALA A 2 15.79 26.62 24.50
CA ALA A 2 17.12 26.75 25.08
C ALA A 2 18.17 26.36 24.04
N ALA A 3 19.28 27.11 23.98
CA ALA A 3 20.40 26.79 23.09
C ALA A 3 21.03 25.46 23.52
N TRP A 4 21.41 24.63 22.54
CA TRP A 4 22.16 23.40 22.78
C TRP A 4 23.61 23.75 23.09
N THR A 5 24.16 23.13 24.12
CA THR A 5 25.50 23.41 24.65
C THR A 5 26.48 22.30 24.30
N ASP A 6 27.78 22.62 24.35
CA ASP A 6 28.83 21.61 24.13
C ASP A 6 28.85 20.53 25.24
N GLU A 7 28.38 20.87 26.44
CA GLU A 7 28.19 19.93 27.54
C GLU A 7 27.14 18.87 27.18
N GLU A 8 26.01 19.30 26.61
CA GLU A 8 24.97 18.38 26.14
C GLU A 8 25.48 17.49 25.01
N SER A 9 26.34 18.01 24.12
CA SER A 9 26.99 17.21 23.08
C SER A 9 27.95 16.16 23.66
N ARG A 10 28.65 16.46 24.76
CA ARG A 10 29.51 15.49 25.45
C ARG A 10 28.68 14.41 26.14
N ARG A 11 27.66 14.81 26.88
CA ARG A 11 26.74 13.89 27.57
C ARG A 11 26.00 12.98 26.59
N LEU A 12 25.61 13.50 25.42
CA LEU A 12 25.02 12.69 24.35
C LEU A 12 25.97 11.60 23.83
N ARG A 13 27.27 11.90 23.68
CA ARG A 13 28.28 10.91 23.29
C ARG A 13 28.46 9.84 24.36
N GLU A 14 28.62 10.23 25.61
CA GLU A 14 28.78 9.28 26.74
C GLU A 14 27.57 8.33 26.86
N LEU A 15 26.35 8.85 26.76
CA LEU A 15 25.14 8.03 26.82
C LEU A 15 24.98 7.13 25.58
N HIS A 16 25.47 7.57 24.42
CA HIS A 16 25.49 6.76 23.20
C HIS A 16 26.48 5.61 23.30
N GLU A 17 27.69 5.84 23.84
CA GLU A 17 28.70 4.81 24.11
C GLU A 17 28.21 3.74 25.11
N GLN A 18 27.37 4.14 26.06
CA GLN A 18 26.68 3.23 26.98
C GLN A 18 25.60 2.35 26.30
N GLY A 19 25.35 2.55 24.99
CA GLY A 19 24.39 1.77 24.21
C GLY A 19 22.93 2.12 24.51
N MET A 20 22.66 3.30 25.12
CA MET A 20 21.30 3.71 25.42
C MET A 20 20.50 4.04 24.15
N SER A 21 19.20 3.74 24.19
CA SER A 21 18.28 4.12 23.12
C SER A 21 18.04 5.63 23.09
N LEU A 22 17.76 6.19 21.91
CA LEU A 22 17.47 7.62 21.74
C LEU A 22 16.32 8.11 22.65
N ARG A 23 15.33 7.25 22.95
CA ARG A 23 14.27 7.56 23.92
C ARG A 23 14.82 7.72 25.33
N ALA A 24 15.63 6.77 25.79
CA ALA A 24 16.22 6.82 27.12
C ALA A 24 17.12 8.06 27.29
N ILE A 25 17.91 8.38 26.26
CA ILE A 25 18.75 9.59 26.25
C ILE A 25 17.91 10.87 26.33
N ALA A 26 16.81 10.94 25.59
CA ALA A 26 15.91 12.09 25.63
C ALA A 26 15.26 12.30 27.00
N GLU A 27 14.83 11.21 27.65
CA GLU A 27 14.28 11.22 29.01
C GLU A 27 15.36 11.65 30.02
N GLU A 28 16.56 11.09 29.94
CA GLU A 28 17.70 11.39 30.82
C GLU A 28 18.19 12.84 30.70
N MET A 29 18.22 13.38 29.48
CA MET A 29 18.62 14.78 29.23
C MET A 29 17.49 15.78 29.44
N GLY A 30 16.24 15.33 29.64
CA GLY A 30 15.07 16.20 29.70
C GLY A 30 14.82 16.98 28.41
N ARG A 31 15.21 16.41 27.26
CA ARG A 31 15.09 17.05 25.94
C ARG A 31 14.14 16.27 25.03
N PRO A 32 13.38 16.93 24.15
CA PRO A 32 12.54 16.23 23.19
C PRO A 32 13.38 15.36 22.25
N GLN A 33 12.90 14.16 21.96
CA GLN A 33 13.58 13.18 21.09
C GLN A 33 13.98 13.77 19.73
N SER A 34 13.15 14.64 19.15
CA SER A 34 13.43 15.28 17.86
C SER A 34 14.68 16.16 17.90
N THR A 35 14.94 16.85 19.01
CA THR A 35 16.15 17.66 19.20
C THR A 35 17.37 16.77 19.39
N VAL A 36 17.27 15.74 20.23
CA VAL A 36 18.36 14.79 20.46
C VAL A 36 18.75 14.06 19.16
N SER A 37 17.77 13.64 18.35
CA SER A 37 18.03 13.02 17.04
C SER A 37 18.79 13.94 16.11
N ARG A 38 18.35 15.20 15.95
CA ARG A 38 19.05 16.16 15.06
C ARG A 38 20.50 16.39 15.49
N TRP A 39 20.76 16.45 16.79
CA TRP A 39 22.12 16.65 17.31
C TRP A 39 22.96 15.38 17.22
N ALA A 40 22.38 14.21 17.42
CA ALA A 40 23.04 12.94 17.17
C ALA A 40 23.44 12.79 15.69
N ASP A 41 22.54 13.16 14.76
CA ASP A 41 22.83 13.16 13.33
C ASP A 41 23.99 14.12 13.00
N ARG A 42 24.00 15.33 13.58
CA ARG A 42 25.10 16.30 13.43
C ARG A 42 26.43 15.81 14.00
N LEU A 43 26.40 14.97 15.03
CA LEU A 43 27.58 14.36 15.66
C LEU A 43 27.95 13.01 15.03
N ASN A 44 27.27 12.60 13.95
CA ASN A 44 27.44 11.29 13.28
C ASN A 44 27.29 10.08 14.21
N LEU A 45 26.41 10.18 15.22
CA LEU A 45 26.11 9.07 16.13
C LEU A 45 25.02 8.19 15.53
N SER A 46 25.36 6.93 15.22
CA SER A 46 24.42 5.95 14.68
C SER A 46 23.78 5.12 15.79
N PHE A 47 22.45 5.08 15.85
CA PHE A 47 21.72 4.19 16.75
C PHE A 47 21.36 2.89 16.03
N ASP A 48 21.47 1.75 16.73
CA ASP A 48 21.01 0.47 16.20
C ASP A 48 19.47 0.48 16.03
N ARG A 49 19.03 0.60 14.77
CA ARG A 49 17.61 0.53 14.38
C ARG A 49 17.18 -0.87 13.97
N SER A 50 18.08 -1.87 14.00
CA SER A 50 17.81 -3.22 13.51
C SER A 50 16.66 -3.90 14.27
N LYS A 51 16.62 -3.75 15.60
CA LYS A 51 15.55 -4.29 16.46
C LYS A 51 14.18 -3.69 16.10
N THR A 52 14.11 -2.38 15.88
CA THR A 52 12.88 -1.68 15.48
C THR A 52 12.43 -2.09 14.09
N LYS A 53 13.37 -2.26 13.14
CA LYS A 53 13.07 -2.76 11.79
C LYS A 53 12.47 -4.16 11.83
N LYS A 54 13.11 -5.12 12.51
CA LYS A 54 12.58 -6.48 12.70
C LYS A 54 11.21 -6.51 13.36
N ALA A 55 11.00 -5.69 14.39
CA ALA A 55 9.70 -5.58 15.06
C ALA A 55 8.62 -4.99 14.13
N THR A 56 9.00 -4.01 13.29
CA THR A 56 8.09 -3.42 12.30
C THR A 56 7.75 -4.43 11.20
N GLU A 57 8.74 -5.15 10.69
CA GLU A 57 8.57 -6.21 9.69
C GLU A 57 7.64 -7.32 10.20
N ALA A 58 7.88 -7.82 11.42
CA ALA A 58 7.00 -8.80 12.05
C ALA A 58 5.56 -8.27 12.17
N ARG A 59 5.39 -7.01 12.60
CA ARG A 59 4.07 -6.38 12.71
C ARG A 59 3.39 -6.21 11.35
N VAL A 60 4.13 -5.91 10.29
CA VAL A 60 3.60 -5.81 8.93
C VAL A 60 3.11 -7.18 8.45
N ILE A 61 3.86 -8.24 8.72
CA ILE A 61 3.45 -9.62 8.41
C ILE A 61 2.17 -9.98 9.17
N ASP A 62 2.12 -9.73 10.48
CA ASP A 62 0.94 -9.99 11.31
C ASP A 62 -0.29 -9.21 10.83
N LEU A 63 -0.10 -7.94 10.44
CA LEU A 63 -1.18 -7.11 9.91
C LEU A 63 -1.66 -7.61 8.55
N LYS A 64 -0.76 -8.08 7.67
CA LYS A 64 -1.12 -8.68 6.37
C LYS A 64 -1.95 -9.95 6.60
N ALA A 65 -1.54 -10.82 7.52
CA ALA A 65 -2.30 -12.01 7.88
C ALA A 65 -3.69 -11.67 8.44
N ARG A 66 -3.79 -10.70 9.35
CA ARG A 66 -5.09 -10.25 9.90
C ARG A 66 -6.00 -9.64 8.84
N LYS A 67 -5.44 -8.88 7.89
CA LYS A 67 -6.20 -8.34 6.76
C LYS A 67 -6.76 -9.44 5.87
N ALA A 68 -5.97 -10.46 5.57
CA ALA A 68 -6.42 -11.60 4.77
C ALA A 68 -7.60 -12.32 5.42
N VAL A 69 -7.49 -12.65 6.72
CA VAL A 69 -8.60 -13.25 7.48
C VAL A 69 -9.84 -12.35 7.50
N ALA A 70 -9.66 -11.04 7.65
CA ALA A 70 -10.79 -10.10 7.62
C ALA A 70 -11.47 -10.05 6.24
N ALA A 71 -10.70 -10.17 5.15
CA ALA A 71 -11.24 -10.24 3.79
C ALA A 71 -12.01 -11.55 3.56
N GLU A 72 -11.48 -12.69 4.02
CA GLU A 72 -12.18 -13.99 3.95
C GLU A 72 -13.53 -13.94 4.68
N ASN A 73 -13.55 -13.44 5.92
CA ASN A 73 -14.79 -13.32 6.69
C ASN A 73 -15.80 -12.36 6.03
N ALA A 74 -15.32 -11.25 5.45
CA ALA A 74 -16.19 -10.31 4.75
C ALA A 74 -16.77 -10.93 3.47
N LEU A 75 -16.01 -11.77 2.76
CA LEU A 75 -16.47 -12.50 1.59
C LEU A 75 -17.53 -13.54 1.96
N GLU A 76 -17.31 -14.30 3.03
CA GLU A 76 -18.28 -15.27 3.54
C GLU A 76 -19.63 -14.61 3.86
N ILE A 77 -19.61 -13.46 4.56
CA ILE A 77 -20.82 -12.71 4.87
C ILE A 77 -21.55 -12.29 3.59
N LEU A 78 -20.81 -11.79 2.60
CA LEU A 78 -21.36 -11.35 1.31
C LEU A 78 -21.99 -12.52 0.54
N GLU A 79 -21.34 -13.68 0.53
CA GLU A 79 -21.85 -14.88 -0.13
C GLU A 79 -23.13 -15.39 0.53
N LEU A 80 -23.17 -15.41 1.87
CA LEU A 80 -24.35 -15.81 2.64
C LEU A 80 -25.53 -14.87 2.39
N SER A 81 -25.31 -13.55 2.37
CA SER A 81 -26.37 -12.58 2.11
C SER A 81 -26.88 -12.68 0.67
N GLN A 82 -26.00 -12.84 -0.32
CA GLN A 82 -26.40 -13.10 -1.71
C GLN A 82 -27.17 -14.41 -1.87
N ALA A 83 -26.73 -15.48 -1.22
CA ALA A 83 -27.42 -16.77 -1.27
C ALA A 83 -28.85 -16.69 -0.75
N ALA A 84 -29.10 -15.92 0.32
CA ALA A 84 -30.44 -15.70 0.85
C ALA A 84 -31.37 -14.99 -0.15
N ILE A 85 -30.85 -13.95 -0.82
CA ILE A 85 -31.58 -13.22 -1.87
C ILE A 85 -31.88 -14.15 -3.05
N LEU A 86 -30.86 -14.87 -3.54
CA LEU A 86 -31.02 -15.79 -4.66
C LEU A 86 -31.98 -16.94 -4.34
N ALA A 87 -32.01 -17.45 -3.11
CA ALA A 87 -32.97 -18.45 -2.69
C ALA A 87 -34.41 -17.94 -2.82
N THR A 88 -34.64 -16.68 -2.46
CA THR A 88 -35.95 -16.04 -2.58
C THR A 88 -36.33 -15.81 -4.05
N LEU A 89 -35.43 -15.23 -4.84
CA LEU A 89 -35.68 -14.95 -6.27
C LEU A 89 -35.87 -16.23 -7.10
N ARG A 90 -35.29 -17.35 -6.67
CA ARG A 90 -35.47 -18.68 -7.28
C ARG A 90 -36.72 -19.40 -6.77
N GLY A 91 -37.52 -18.79 -5.90
CA GLY A 91 -38.73 -19.38 -5.32
C GLY A 91 -38.44 -20.54 -4.35
N LYS A 92 -37.21 -20.66 -3.83
CA LYS A 92 -36.83 -21.72 -2.89
C LYS A 92 -37.18 -21.38 -1.43
N LYS A 93 -37.32 -20.09 -1.11
CA LYS A 93 -37.60 -19.60 0.24
C LYS A 93 -38.47 -18.35 0.16
N GLY A 94 -39.42 -18.20 1.08
CA GLY A 94 -40.18 -16.95 1.25
C GLY A 94 -39.33 -15.84 1.88
N TRP A 95 -39.64 -14.59 1.52
CA TRP A 95 -39.10 -13.39 2.14
C TRP A 95 -39.98 -13.01 3.34
N SER A 96 -39.41 -13.02 4.54
CA SER A 96 -40.12 -12.49 5.72
C SER A 96 -40.00 -10.97 5.74
N THR A 97 -41.13 -10.29 5.82
CA THR A 97 -41.18 -8.84 6.05
C THR A 97 -42.36 -8.48 6.93
N LEU A 98 -42.27 -7.32 7.60
CA LEU A 98 -43.36 -6.75 8.37
C LEU A 98 -44.21 -5.90 7.44
N ILE A 99 -45.44 -6.34 7.19
CA ILE A 99 -46.42 -5.55 6.46
C ILE A 99 -47.35 -4.83 7.44
N ARG A 100 -47.76 -3.62 7.08
CA ARG A 100 -48.75 -2.89 7.84
C ARG A 100 -50.15 -3.43 7.51
N GLY A 101 -50.73 -4.19 8.43
CA GLY A 101 -52.09 -4.72 8.35
C GLY A 101 -53.16 -3.65 8.59
N SER A 102 -54.42 -4.05 8.42
CA SER A 102 -55.57 -3.20 8.73
C SER A 102 -55.58 -2.80 10.21
N GLU A 103 -55.95 -1.55 10.50
CA GLU A 103 -55.83 -0.88 11.81
C GLU A 103 -54.41 -0.52 12.25
N GLY A 104 -53.43 -0.57 11.35
CA GLY A 104 -52.07 -0.10 11.61
C GLY A 104 -51.22 -1.05 12.46
N ARG A 105 -51.68 -2.28 12.69
CA ARG A 105 -50.88 -3.35 13.30
C ARG A 105 -49.85 -3.87 12.29
N GLU A 106 -48.62 -4.06 12.74
CA GLU A 106 -47.58 -4.73 11.94
C GLU A 106 -47.77 -6.24 12.05
N VAL A 107 -47.89 -6.92 10.92
CA VAL A 107 -48.04 -8.38 10.84
C VAL A 107 -46.87 -8.91 10.04
N GLU A 108 -46.27 -10.00 10.51
CA GLU A 108 -45.26 -10.72 9.75
C GLU A 108 -45.93 -11.40 8.55
N ALA A 109 -45.43 -11.11 7.35
CA ALA A 109 -45.86 -11.75 6.12
C ALA A 109 -44.68 -12.40 5.41
N GLN A 110 -44.97 -13.57 4.84
CA GLN A 110 -44.07 -14.26 3.95
C GLN A 110 -44.46 -13.91 2.52
N LEU A 111 -43.52 -13.36 1.76
CA LEU A 111 -43.70 -12.98 0.36
C LEU A 111 -42.88 -13.91 -0.53
N ASP A 112 -43.43 -14.26 -1.70
CA ASP A 112 -42.71 -15.06 -2.70
C ASP A 112 -41.72 -14.21 -3.54
N PHE A 113 -41.71 -12.90 -3.31
CA PHE A 113 -40.82 -11.95 -3.98
C PHE A 113 -40.23 -10.98 -2.95
N ILE A 114 -39.11 -10.37 -3.31
CA ILE A 114 -38.46 -9.36 -2.47
C ILE A 114 -39.05 -7.99 -2.82
N PRO A 115 -39.61 -7.25 -1.84
CA PRO A 115 -40.06 -5.87 -2.07
C PRO A 115 -38.92 -4.99 -2.58
N SER A 116 -39.23 -4.03 -3.46
CA SER A 116 -38.21 -3.15 -4.07
C SER A 116 -37.40 -2.35 -3.04
N ARG A 117 -38.02 -1.99 -1.90
CA ARG A 117 -37.34 -1.30 -0.80
C ARG A 117 -36.24 -2.19 -0.21
N ASP A 118 -36.61 -3.40 0.20
CA ASP A 118 -35.71 -4.37 0.84
C ASP A 118 -34.61 -4.78 -0.15
N LEU A 119 -34.94 -5.01 -1.42
CA LEU A 119 -33.96 -5.29 -2.46
C LEU A 119 -32.94 -4.17 -2.63
N ARG A 120 -33.37 -2.90 -2.58
CA ARG A 120 -32.48 -1.75 -2.63
C ARG A 120 -31.59 -1.67 -1.39
N GLU A 121 -32.14 -1.90 -0.20
CA GLU A 121 -31.36 -1.91 1.05
C GLU A 121 -30.29 -3.01 1.02
N GLN A 122 -30.63 -4.21 0.54
CA GLN A 122 -29.68 -5.31 0.34
C GLN A 122 -28.61 -4.98 -0.71
N THR A 123 -28.99 -4.37 -1.84
CA THR A 123 -28.04 -3.98 -2.90
C THR A 123 -27.04 -2.94 -2.38
N ASN A 124 -27.51 -1.98 -1.59
CA ASN A 124 -26.66 -0.98 -0.95
C ASN A 124 -25.69 -1.63 0.05
N ALA A 125 -26.17 -2.57 0.87
CA ALA A 125 -25.33 -3.32 1.80
C ALA A 125 -24.24 -4.12 1.06
N HIS A 126 -24.60 -4.81 -0.02
CA HIS A 126 -23.64 -5.56 -0.85
C HIS A 126 -22.60 -4.66 -1.51
N THR A 127 -23.02 -3.49 -2.02
CA THR A 127 -22.09 -2.51 -2.61
C THR A 127 -21.09 -2.03 -1.57
N GLY A 128 -21.54 -1.76 -0.34
CA GLY A 128 -20.68 -1.38 0.78
C GLY A 128 -19.70 -2.49 1.16
N GLN A 129 -20.15 -3.74 1.24
CA GLN A 129 -19.31 -4.90 1.56
C GLN A 129 -18.25 -5.16 0.47
N ALA A 130 -18.64 -5.09 -0.81
CA ALA A 130 -17.71 -5.22 -1.93
C ALA A 130 -16.62 -4.14 -1.90
N ALA A 131 -16.96 -2.89 -1.58
CA ALA A 131 -15.98 -1.81 -1.44
C ALA A 131 -15.03 -2.00 -0.24
N VAL A 132 -15.48 -2.66 0.85
CA VAL A 132 -14.60 -3.02 1.98
C VAL A 132 -13.64 -4.13 1.58
N LEU A 133 -14.12 -5.15 0.87
CA LEU A 133 -13.31 -6.23 0.33
C LEU A 133 -12.20 -5.69 -0.57
N ASP A 134 -12.57 -4.87 -1.54
CA ASP A 134 -11.64 -4.24 -2.49
C ASP A 134 -10.50 -3.50 -1.76
N LYS A 135 -10.83 -2.70 -0.74
CA LYS A 135 -9.81 -2.00 0.08
C LYS A 135 -8.89 -2.94 0.87
N LEU A 136 -9.43 -4.04 1.37
CA LEU A 136 -8.66 -5.03 2.12
C LEU A 136 -7.70 -5.81 1.22
N THR A 137 -8.08 -6.04 -0.03
CA THR A 137 -7.26 -6.75 -1.03
C THR A 137 -6.28 -5.84 -1.76
N ASP A 138 -6.70 -4.64 -2.17
CA ASP A 138 -5.92 -3.75 -3.04
C ASP A 138 -4.70 -3.13 -2.34
N THR A 139 -4.82 -2.83 -1.03
CA THR A 139 -3.67 -2.34 -0.24
C THR A 139 -2.51 -3.33 -0.13
N THR A 140 -2.68 -4.59 -0.54
CA THR A 140 -1.58 -5.56 -0.62
C THR A 140 -0.86 -5.51 -1.97
N THR A 141 -1.54 -5.14 -3.05
CA THR A 141 -1.03 -5.16 -4.42
C THR A 141 -0.17 -3.91 -4.73
N GLU A 142 -0.59 -2.74 -4.27
CA GLU A 142 0.08 -1.46 -4.58
C GLU A 142 1.53 -1.40 -4.07
N HIS A 143 1.76 -1.86 -2.83
CA HIS A 143 3.09 -1.90 -2.23
C HIS A 143 4.02 -2.94 -2.87
N ASP A 144 3.48 -4.06 -3.33
CA ASP A 144 4.27 -5.11 -3.98
C ASP A 144 4.62 -4.72 -5.43
N ASN A 145 3.73 -4.02 -6.13
CA ASN A 145 4.00 -3.44 -7.45
C ASN A 145 5.09 -2.37 -7.43
N ALA A 146 5.07 -1.45 -6.45
CA ALA A 146 6.09 -0.41 -6.32
C ALA A 146 7.50 -1.00 -6.10
N LYS A 147 7.62 -2.07 -5.31
CA LYS A 147 8.89 -2.78 -5.11
C LYS A 147 9.36 -3.47 -6.39
N SER A 148 8.45 -4.09 -7.14
CA SER A 148 8.78 -4.76 -8.40
C SER A 148 9.29 -3.76 -9.45
N MET A 149 8.67 -2.58 -9.57
CA MET A 149 9.14 -1.54 -10.52
C MET A 149 10.51 -0.99 -10.13
N LEU A 150 10.79 -0.81 -8.82
CA LEU A 150 12.11 -0.40 -8.36
C LEU A 150 13.17 -1.46 -8.62
N GLY A 151 12.85 -2.75 -8.43
CA GLY A 151 13.76 -3.84 -8.78
C GLY A 151 14.04 -3.91 -10.30
N GLN A 152 13.05 -3.59 -11.13
CA GLN A 152 13.25 -3.49 -12.59
C GLN A 152 14.16 -2.31 -12.96
N LEU A 153 14.02 -1.17 -12.30
CA LEU A 153 14.89 -0.02 -12.50
C LEU A 153 16.32 -0.28 -12.03
N GLU A 154 16.50 -0.95 -10.90
CA GLU A 154 17.82 -1.39 -10.42
C GLU A 154 18.48 -2.35 -11.42
N ALA A 155 17.74 -3.34 -11.91
CA ALA A 155 18.23 -4.27 -12.92
C ALA A 155 18.61 -3.54 -14.23
N ALA A 156 17.81 -2.58 -14.67
CA ALA A 156 18.10 -1.78 -15.86
C ALA A 156 19.34 -0.89 -15.68
N LEU A 157 19.55 -0.33 -14.48
CA LEU A 157 20.72 0.48 -14.18
C LEU A 157 22.01 -0.36 -14.13
N ILE A 158 21.94 -1.56 -13.54
CA ILE A 158 23.07 -2.50 -13.52
C ILE A 158 23.44 -2.95 -14.93
N ALA A 159 22.44 -3.23 -15.77
CA ALA A 159 22.67 -3.58 -17.18
C ALA A 159 23.36 -2.45 -17.95
N ALA A 160 22.89 -1.21 -17.80
CA ALA A 160 23.50 -0.05 -18.46
C ALA A 160 24.96 0.21 -18.02
N VAL A 161 25.28 -0.04 -16.75
CA VAL A 161 26.67 0.09 -16.25
C VAL A 161 27.57 -1.02 -16.79
N HIS A 162 27.07 -2.26 -16.92
CA HIS A 162 27.83 -3.36 -17.51
C HIS A 162 28.01 -3.22 -19.02
N ASP A 163 27.03 -2.64 -19.74
CA ASP A 163 27.17 -2.33 -21.17
C ASP A 163 28.26 -1.28 -21.43
N GLU A 164 28.51 -0.34 -20.50
CA GLU A 164 29.63 0.62 -20.63
C GLU A 164 31.01 0.00 -20.32
N GLU A 165 31.09 -1.07 -19.52
CA GLU A 165 32.35 -1.80 -19.26
C GLU A 165 32.79 -2.66 -20.45
N GLU A 166 31.87 -3.24 -21.23
CA GLU A 166 32.22 -3.94 -22.48
C GLU A 166 32.52 -2.98 -23.65
N ALA A 167 31.95 -1.77 -23.66
CA ALA A 167 32.25 -0.76 -24.67
C ALA A 167 33.66 -0.12 -24.54
N GLY A 168 34.32 -0.27 -23.38
CA GLY A 168 35.66 0.25 -23.11
C GLY A 168 36.83 -0.56 -23.69
N ALA A 169 36.57 -1.72 -24.31
CA ALA A 169 37.62 -2.66 -24.75
C ALA A 169 37.69 -2.88 -26.28
N SER A 170 37.29 -1.90 -27.11
CA SER A 170 37.67 -1.88 -28.52
C SER A 170 37.88 -0.46 -29.04
N GLY A 171 39.13 0.02 -28.95
CA GLY A 171 39.60 1.11 -29.79
C GLY A 171 40.19 0.55 -31.08
N ASP A 172 39.64 0.95 -32.22
CA ASP A 172 40.44 1.28 -33.42
C ASP A 172 39.69 2.33 -34.26
N PRO A 173 40.35 3.41 -34.73
CA PRO A 173 39.70 4.54 -35.37
C PRO A 173 39.74 4.40 -36.90
N GLY A 174 38.63 4.80 -37.53
CA GLY A 174 38.63 5.19 -38.93
C GLY A 174 37.98 4.19 -39.86
N GLN A 175 36.69 4.38 -40.11
CA GLN A 175 36.19 4.18 -41.46
C GLN A 175 35.12 5.23 -41.79
N ALA A 176 35.31 5.78 -42.99
CA ALA A 176 34.62 6.93 -43.54
C ALA A 176 33.09 6.81 -43.51
N VAL A 177 32.46 7.92 -43.17
CA VAL A 177 31.06 8.20 -43.45
C VAL A 177 30.87 8.24 -44.97
N ASP A 178 30.34 7.17 -45.54
CA ASP A 178 29.82 7.16 -46.90
C ASP A 178 28.38 7.68 -46.84
N LEU A 179 28.17 8.91 -47.34
CA LEU A 179 26.83 9.49 -47.51
C LEU A 179 26.18 8.85 -48.75
N PRO A 180 25.02 8.21 -48.65
CA PRO A 180 24.19 8.01 -49.83
C PRO A 180 23.46 9.31 -50.16
N GLU A 181 23.54 9.66 -51.45
CA GLU A 181 22.95 10.81 -52.14
C GLU A 181 21.52 11.14 -51.71
N ALA A 182 21.27 12.44 -51.58
CA ALA A 182 19.93 13.01 -51.53
C ALA A 182 19.21 12.76 -52.87
N GLY A 183 18.26 11.83 -52.87
CA GLY A 183 17.25 11.70 -53.93
C GLY A 183 16.19 12.81 -53.84
N PRO A 184 15.61 13.28 -54.96
CA PRO A 184 14.81 14.49 -55.00
C PRO A 184 13.50 14.37 -54.24
N LEU A 185 13.11 15.50 -53.62
CA LEU A 185 11.80 15.75 -53.03
C LEU A 185 10.74 15.79 -54.14
N ASP A 186 9.93 14.74 -54.26
CA ASP A 186 8.67 14.80 -55.00
C ASP A 186 7.60 15.43 -54.10
N CYS A 187 7.46 16.75 -54.26
CA CYS A 187 6.21 17.47 -54.04
C CYS A 187 5.29 17.16 -55.22
N ASP A 188 4.18 16.47 -54.99
CA ASP A 188 2.85 16.66 -55.59
C ASP A 188 2.05 15.35 -55.60
N SER A 189 0.92 15.32 -54.88
CA SER A 189 -0.40 15.20 -55.52
C SER A 189 -1.51 15.07 -54.48
N GLU A 190 -2.48 15.97 -54.62
CA GLU A 190 -3.80 16.01 -54.01
C GLU A 190 -4.60 14.70 -54.12
N ARG A 191 -5.28 14.29 -53.02
CA ARG A 191 -6.75 14.17 -52.96
C ARG A 191 -7.27 13.74 -51.59
#